data_AF-A0A7V4A1K5-F1
#
_entry.id   AF-A0A7V4A1K5-F1
#
_cell.length_a   1.000
_cell.length_b   1.000
_cell.length_c   1.000
_cell.angle_alpha   90.00
_cell.angle_beta   90.00
_cell.angle_gamma   90.00
#
_symmetry.space_group_name_H-M   'P 1'
#
loop_
_entity.id
_entity.type
_entity.pdbx_description
1 polymer ?
#
loop_
_entity_poly.entity_id
_entity_poly.type
_entity_poly.pdbx_seq_one_letter_code
_entity_poly.pdbx_strand_id
1 'polypeptide(L)'
;LRPAPPEAEEEPVAMGYGDVKLLGALGAWLGLYAFLALFLGVFAGALVGLAFRQRKIPFGPYLALGGVVAFFFGEALFRAYLAWLGL
;
A
#
# COMPACT_ATOMS: atom_id res chain seq x y z
N LEU A 1 30.62 38.20 2.85
CA LEU A 1 30.15 36.83 3.11
C LEU A 1 28.66 36.81 2.81
N ARG A 2 28.25 36.20 1.70
CA ARG A 2 26.82 36.03 1.37
C ARG A 2 26.30 34.90 2.25
N PRO A 3 25.27 35.10 3.10
CA PRO A 3 24.70 34.00 3.85
C PRO A 3 24.16 32.96 2.85
N ALA A 4 24.42 31.68 3.13
CA ALA A 4 23.81 30.59 2.36
C ALA A 4 22.28 30.72 2.43
N PRO A 5 21.55 30.48 1.33
CA PRO A 5 20.09 30.50 1.37
C PRO A 5 19.59 29.53 2.44
N PRO A 6 18.51 29.89 3.17
CA PRO A 6 17.91 29.01 4.17
C PRO A 6 17.62 27.67 3.51
N GLU A 7 18.05 26.61 4.19
CA GLU A 7 17.91 25.24 3.73
C GLU A 7 16.45 25.05 3.31
N ALA A 8 16.25 24.72 2.02
CA ALA A 8 14.93 24.45 1.49
C ALA A 8 14.30 23.42 2.42
N GLU A 9 13.34 23.85 3.22
CA GLU A 9 12.51 22.98 4.04
C GLU A 9 12.02 21.92 3.07
N GLU A 10 12.57 20.70 3.17
CA GLU A 10 12.17 19.58 2.33
C GLU A 10 10.68 19.41 2.60
N GLU A 11 9.87 19.98 1.71
CA GLU A 11 8.43 19.93 1.81
C GLU A 11 8.08 18.46 2.01
N PRO A 12 7.44 18.09 3.13
CA PRO A 12 7.20 16.70 3.45
C PRO A 12 6.42 16.13 2.29
N VAL A 13 7.06 15.23 1.54
CA VAL A 13 6.51 14.67 0.31
C VAL A 13 5.16 14.08 0.67
N ALA A 14 4.10 14.79 0.29
CA ALA A 14 2.75 14.35 0.54
C ALA A 14 2.60 12.98 -0.12
N MET A 15 2.18 11.99 0.68
CA MET A 15 1.83 10.64 0.19
C MET A 15 1.08 10.77 -1.14
N GLY A 16 1.52 10.03 -2.16
CA GLY A 16 0.97 10.14 -3.51
C GLY A 16 -0.55 10.09 -3.49
N TYR A 17 -1.21 11.20 -3.81
CA TYR A 17 -2.66 11.36 -3.71
C TYR A 17 -3.44 10.33 -4.55
N GLY A 18 -2.76 9.73 -5.55
CA GLY A 18 -3.27 8.62 -6.33
C GLY A 18 -3.51 7.35 -5.51
N ASP A 19 -2.60 6.99 -4.60
CA ASP A 19 -2.70 5.76 -3.81
C ASP A 19 -3.87 5.83 -2.81
N VAL A 20 -4.10 7.01 -2.24
CA VAL A 20 -5.23 7.28 -1.36
C VAL A 20 -6.56 7.15 -2.12
N LYS A 21 -6.63 7.70 -3.35
CA LYS A 21 -7.81 7.55 -4.21
C LYS A 21 -8.06 6.10 -4.61
N LEU A 22 -6.99 5.36 -4.93
CA LEU A 22 -7.07 3.95 -5.32
C LEU A 22 -7.56 3.11 -4.14
N LEU A 23 -7.00 3.31 -2.94
CA LEU A 23 -7.48 2.67 -1.72
C LEU A 23 -8.93 3.04 -1.42
N GLY A 24 -9.33 4.30 -1.63
CA GLY A 24 -10.71 4.74 -1.47
C GLY A 24 -11.68 4.04 -2.42
N ALA A 25 -11.31 3.89 -3.70
CA ALA A 25 -12.08 3.15 -4.69
C ALA A 25 -12.17 1.65 -4.35
N LEU A 26 -11.06 1.05 -3.91
CA LEU A 26 -11.02 -0.31 -3.41
C LEU A 26 -11.91 -0.46 -2.17
N GLY A 27 -11.88 0.49 -1.24
CA GLY A 27 -12.76 0.52 -0.07
C GLY A 27 -14.23 0.57 -0.43
N ALA A 28 -14.60 1.37 -1.43
CA ALA A 28 -15.97 1.47 -1.91
C ALA A 28 -16.48 0.16 -2.55
N TRP A 29 -15.60 -0.59 -3.25
CA TRP A 29 -15.97 -1.83 -3.92
C TRP A 29 -15.87 -3.08 -3.03
N LEU A 30 -14.79 -3.18 -2.26
CA LEU A 30 -14.41 -4.37 -1.49
C LEU A 30 -14.85 -4.29 -0.02
N GLY A 31 -15.27 -3.11 0.46
CA GLY A 31 -15.55 -2.89 1.87
C GLY A 31 -14.32 -3.19 2.74
N LEU A 32 -14.49 -4.03 3.76
CA LEU A 32 -13.43 -4.39 4.70
C LEU A 32 -12.26 -5.15 4.05
N TYR A 33 -12.48 -5.82 2.90
CA TYR A 33 -11.40 -6.52 2.20
C TYR A 33 -10.38 -5.55 1.56
N ALA A 34 -10.68 -4.25 1.49
CA ALA A 34 -9.69 -3.25 1.05
C ALA A 34 -8.49 -3.15 2.01
N PHE A 35 -8.66 -3.47 3.29
CA PHE A 35 -7.53 -3.59 4.22
C PHE A 35 -6.61 -4.75 3.86
N LEU A 36 -7.18 -5.84 3.35
CA LEU A 36 -6.39 -6.97 2.84
C LEU A 36 -5.62 -6.58 1.58
N ALA A 37 -6.25 -5.82 0.67
CA ALA A 37 -5.58 -5.27 -0.50
C ALA A 37 -4.38 -4.38 -0.12
N LEU A 38 -4.58 -3.48 0.85
CA LEU A 38 -3.54 -2.62 1.39
C LEU A 38 -2.39 -3.44 1.96
N PHE A 39 -2.70 -4.42 2.82
CA PHE A 39 -1.72 -5.29 3.45
C PHE A 39 -0.91 -6.06 2.41
N LEU A 40 -1.56 -6.70 1.44
CA LEU A 40 -0.89 -7.44 0.37
C LEU A 40 0.00 -6.53 -0.48
N GLY A 41 -0.44 -5.31 -0.77
CA GLY A 41 0.36 -4.34 -1.51
C GLY A 41 1.61 -3.90 -0.75
N VAL A 42 1.49 -3.56 0.53
CA VAL A 42 2.65 -3.23 1.38
C VAL A 42 3.60 -4.43 1.48
N PHE A 43 3.06 -5.63 1.71
CA PHE A 43 3.84 -6.85 1.84
C PHE A 43 4.64 -7.18 0.56
N ALA A 44 4.00 -7.11 -0.60
CA ALA A 44 4.65 -7.33 -1.89
C ALA A 44 5.70 -6.24 -2.18
N GLY A 45 5.38 -4.98 -1.95
CA GLY A 45 6.31 -3.86 -2.13
C GLY A 45 7.53 -3.96 -1.22
N ALA A 46 7.34 -4.37 0.04
CA ALA A 46 8.41 -4.59 1.00
C ALA A 46 9.33 -5.76 0.60
N LEU A 47 8.75 -6.88 0.15
CA LEU A 47 9.51 -8.03 -0.35
C LEU A 47 10.40 -7.64 -1.54
N VAL A 48 9.83 -6.95 -2.52
CA VAL A 48 10.58 -6.48 -3.70
C VAL A 48 11.63 -5.45 -3.29
N GLY A 49 11.31 -4.54 -2.38
CA GLY A 49 12.27 -3.55 -1.91
C GLY A 49 13.45 -4.14 -1.16
N LEU A 50 13.20 -5.18 -0.38
CA LEU A 50 14.26 -5.91 0.30
C LEU A 50 15.12 -6.70 -0.71
N ALA A 51 14.48 -7.39 -1.67
CA ALA A 51 15.17 -8.18 -2.68
C ALA A 51 16.08 -7.33 -3.59
N PHE A 52 15.60 -6.15 -4.02
CA PHE A 52 16.35 -5.27 -4.92
C PHE A 52 17.09 -4.13 -4.21
N ARG A 53 17.08 -4.08 -2.87
CA ARG A 53 17.65 -3.01 -2.03
C ARG A 53 17.27 -1.59 -2.48
N GLN A 54 16.06 -1.42 -3.01
CA GLN A 54 15.58 -0.12 -3.46
C GLN A 54 14.95 0.65 -2.30
N ARG A 55 15.40 1.90 -2.11
CA ARG A 55 14.90 2.79 -1.05
C ARG A 55 13.60 3.51 -1.41
N LYS A 56 13.29 3.64 -2.70
CA LYS A 56 12.10 4.34 -3.20
C LYS A 56 11.38 3.43 -4.17
N ILE A 57 10.19 2.98 -3.78
CA ILE A 57 9.36 2.08 -4.57
C ILE A 57 7.98 2.73 -4.67
N PRO A 58 7.42 2.87 -5.88
CA PRO A 58 6.09 3.41 -6.04
C PRO A 58 5.08 2.45 -5.40
N PHE A 59 4.24 2.94 -4.50
CA PHE A 59 3.31 2.13 -3.73
C PHE A 59 2.08 1.69 -4.55
N GLY A 60 1.56 2.58 -5.40
CA GLY A 60 0.37 2.36 -6.23
C GLY A 60 0.32 1.03 -7.00
N PRO A 61 1.36 0.61 -7.73
CA PRO A 61 1.33 -0.67 -8.45
C PRO A 61 1.15 -1.88 -7.54
N TYR A 62 1.80 -1.89 -6.37
CA TYR A 62 1.66 -3.00 -5.42
C TYR A 62 0.31 -2.97 -4.73
N LEU A 63 -0.20 -1.77 -4.41
CA LEU A 63 -1.57 -1.62 -3.91
C LEU A 63 -2.60 -2.11 -4.93
N ALA A 64 -2.44 -1.80 -6.22
CA ALA A 64 -3.32 -2.27 -7.27
C ALA A 64 -3.28 -3.80 -7.39
N LEU A 65 -2.09 -4.41 -7.34
CA LEU A 65 -1.94 -5.87 -7.31
C LEU A 65 -2.62 -6.48 -6.09
N GLY A 66 -2.42 -5.91 -4.90
CA GLY A 66 -3.13 -6.32 -3.68
C GLY A 66 -4.65 -6.20 -3.82
N GLY A 67 -5.12 -5.12 -4.47
CA GLY A 67 -6.52 -4.90 -4.82
C GLY A 67 -7.10 -5.98 -5.72
N VAL A 68 -6.38 -6.37 -6.77
CA VAL A 68 -6.78 -7.48 -7.66
C VAL A 68 -6.88 -8.78 -6.87
N VAL A 69 -5.89 -9.10 -6.04
CA VAL A 69 -5.92 -10.33 -5.24
C VAL A 69 -7.09 -10.31 -4.24
N ALA A 70 -7.30 -9.19 -3.54
CA ALA A 70 -8.41 -9.05 -2.61
C ALA A 70 -9.78 -9.07 -3.31
N PHE A 71 -9.88 -8.60 -4.56
CA PHE A 71 -11.11 -8.66 -5.34
C PHE A 71 -11.53 -10.09 -5.67
N PHE A 72 -10.59 -10.95 -6.07
CA PHE A 72 -10.91 -12.34 -6.41
C PHE A 72 -10.92 -13.28 -5.21
N PHE A 73 -10.04 -13.05 -4.23
CA PHE A 73 -9.78 -13.99 -3.14
C PHE A 73 -10.03 -13.43 -1.75
N GLY A 74 -10.48 -12.17 -1.62
CA GLY A 74 -10.58 -11.49 -0.32
C GLY A 74 -11.42 -12.23 0.70
N GLU A 75 -12.59 -12.74 0.29
CA GLU A 75 -13.44 -13.54 1.16
C GLU A 75 -12.79 -14.87 1.56
N ALA A 76 -12.17 -15.57 0.61
CA ALA A 76 -11.50 -16.84 0.88
C ALA A 76 -10.30 -16.67 1.83
N LEU A 77 -9.49 -15.62 1.64
CA LEU A 77 -8.38 -15.26 2.53
C LEU A 77 -8.88 -14.88 3.91
N PHE A 78 -9.96 -14.11 4.00
CA PHE A 78 -10.51 -13.69 5.28
C PHE A 78 -11.08 -14.87 6.06
N ARG A 79 -11.82 -15.77 5.41
CA ARG A 79 -12.29 -17.02 6.01
C ARG A 79 -11.13 -17.92 6.43
N ALA A 80 -10.10 -18.05 5.61
CA ALA A 80 -8.89 -18.81 5.96
C ALA A 80 -8.20 -18.22 7.19
N TYR A 81 -8.10 -16.89 7.28
CA TYR A 81 -7.53 -16.20 8.43
C TYR A 81 -8.34 -16.45 9.72
N LEU A 82 -9.67 -16.33 9.65
CA LEU A 82 -10.55 -16.64 10.78
C LEU A 82 -10.45 -18.10 11.22
N ALA A 83 -10.47 -19.03 10.26
CA ALA A 83 -10.30 -20.46 10.55
C ALA A 83 -8.95 -20.76 11.19
N TRP A 84 -7.88 -20.06 10.78
CA TRP A 84 -6.55 -20.20 11.39
C TRP A 84 -6.49 -19.67 12.82
N LEU A 85 -7.27 -18.63 13.12
CA LEU A 85 -7.50 -18.13 14.48
C LEU A 85 -8.43 -19.03 15.31
N GLY A 86 -9.07 -20.03 14.70
CA GLY A 86 -10.01 -20.93 15.36
C GLY A 86 -11.39 -20.30 15.64
N LEU A 87 -11.74 -19.25 14.90
CA LEU A 87 -13.08 -18.62 14.89
C LEU A 87 -13.90 -19.17 13.71
#